data_AF-A0A418RT08-F1
#
_entry.id   AF-A0A418RT08-F1
#
_cell.length_a   1.000
_cell.length_b   1.000
_cell.length_c   1.000
_cell.angle_alpha   90.00
_cell.angle_beta   90.00
_cell.angle_gamma   90.00
#
_symmetry.space_group_name_H-M   'P 1'
#
loop_
_entity.id
_entity.type
_entity.pdbx_description
1 polymer ?
#
loop_
_entity_poly.entity_id
_entity_poly.type
_entity_poly.pdbx_seq_one_letter_code
_entity_poly.pdbx_strand_id
1 'polypeptide(L)' 'MSDKEEIGRVHGKNHTYTIVKHKVTFGDDLYCVVRDDDKNEGRFRSRADAYREAHEKAGSGAYES' A
#
# COMPACT_ATOMS: atom_id res chain seq x y z
N MET A 1 -1.10 -20.58 -0.17
CA MET A 1 -1.48 -19.55 -1.16
C MET A 1 -1.78 -18.31 -0.37
N SER A 2 -1.02 -17.22 -0.54
CA SER A 2 -1.35 -15.95 0.10
C SER A 2 -2.15 -15.15 -0.90
N ASP A 3 -3.45 -15.00 -0.65
CA ASP A 3 -4.35 -14.17 -1.44
C ASP A 3 -3.95 -12.70 -1.26
N LYS A 4 -3.06 -12.24 -2.14
CA LYS A 4 -2.65 -10.85 -2.28
C LYS A 4 -3.53 -10.22 -3.37
N GLU A 5 -4.33 -9.23 -2.98
CA GLU A 5 -5.21 -8.48 -3.86
C GLU A 5 -4.68 -7.04 -3.97
N GLU A 6 -4.32 -6.59 -5.17
CA GLU A 6 -4.01 -5.17 -5.39
C GLU A 6 -5.31 -4.37 -5.28
N ILE A 7 -5.34 -3.38 -4.38
CA ILE A 7 -6.54 -2.55 -4.14
C ILE A 7 -6.38 -1.10 -4.58
N GLY A 8 -5.16 -0.69 -4.94
CA GLY A 8 -4.91 0.59 -5.58
C GLY A 8 -3.45 1.00 -5.56
N ARG A 9 -3.16 2.13 -6.20
CA ARG A 9 -1.81 2.67 -6.35
C ARG A 9 -1.75 4.14 -6.01
N VAL A 10 -0.64 4.56 -5.41
CA VAL A 10 -0.33 5.95 -5.11
C VAL A 10 0.93 6.34 -5.88
N HIS A 11 0.78 7.26 -6.83
CA HIS A 11 1.88 7.75 -7.66
C HIS A 11 2.49 8.98 -7.02
N GLY A 12 3.74 8.87 -6.60
CA GLY A 12 4.58 10.00 -6.20
C GLY A 12 5.33 10.62 -7.37
N LYS A 13 6.12 11.66 -7.10
CA LYS A 13 6.90 12.34 -8.14
C LYS A 13 7.97 11.47 -8.82
N ASN A 14 8.58 10.55 -8.07
CA ASN A 14 9.70 9.72 -8.55
C ASN A 14 9.48 8.22 -8.34
N HIS A 15 8.36 7.82 -7.75
CA HIS A 15 8.14 6.44 -7.34
C HIS A 15 6.65 6.17 -7.18
N THR A 16 6.24 4.94 -7.45
CA THR A 16 4.85 4.48 -7.27
C THR A 16 4.80 3.51 -6.10
N TYR A 17 3.81 3.70 -5.23
CA TYR A 17 3.46 2.77 -4.17
C TYR A 17 2.23 1.96 -4.59
N THR A 18 2.33 0.65 -4.50
CA THR A 18 1.19 -0.24 -4.73
C THR A 18 0.66 -0.71 -3.38
N ILE A 19 -0.66 -0.64 -3.19
CA ILE A 19 -1.32 -1.02 -1.95
C ILE A 19 -1.97 -2.38 -2.18
N VAL A 20 -1.50 -3.35 -1.43
CA VAL A 20 -1.91 -4.74 -1.54
C VAL A 20 -2.65 -5.14 -0.28
N LYS A 21 -3.86 -5.65 -0.44
CA LYS A 21 -4.64 -6.26 0.60
C LYS A 21 -4.29 -7.74 0.70
N HIS A 22 -3.85 -8.16 1.87
CA HIS A 22 -3.66 -9.55 2.26
C HIS A 22 -4.88 -10.00 3.06
N LYS A 23 -5.64 -10.94 2.51
CA LYS A 23 -6.69 -11.61 3.28
C LYS A 23 -6.04 -12.63 4.20
N VAL A 24 -6.10 -12.39 5.50
CA VAL A 24 -5.65 -13.35 6.51
C VAL A 24 -6.84 -14.21 6.89
N THR A 25 -6.67 -15.53 6.90
CA THR A 25 -7.75 -16.51 7.11
C THR A 25 -8.44 -16.39 8.49
N PHE A 26 -7.85 -15.62 9.42
CA PHE A 26 -8.30 -15.48 10.81
C PHE A 26 -8.42 -14.00 11.24
N GLY A 27 -9.29 -13.25 10.56
CA GLY A 27 -10.04 -12.17 11.21
C GLY A 27 -9.75 -10.74 10.77
N ASP A 28 -8.60 -10.44 10.17
CA ASP A 28 -8.27 -9.07 9.78
C ASP A 28 -7.66 -8.98 8.39
N ASP A 29 -8.13 -7.98 7.65
CA ASP A 29 -7.55 -7.55 6.39
C ASP A 29 -6.24 -6.79 6.69
N LEU A 30 -5.11 -7.32 6.21
CA LEU A 30 -3.83 -6.64 6.34
C LEU A 30 -3.54 -5.88 5.03
N TYR A 31 -3.12 -4.63 5.13
CA TYR A 31 -2.79 -3.77 4.00
C TYR A 31 -1.27 -3.55 3.96
N CYS A 32 -0.65 -3.82 2.82
CA CYS A 32 0.77 -3.67 2.60
C CYS A 32 1.01 -2.54 1.58
N VAL A 33 1.86 -1.58 1.94
CA VAL A 33 2.36 -0.58 1.01
C VAL A 33 3.67 -1.08 0.44
N VAL A 34 3.70 -1.38 -0.85
CA VAL A 34 4.88 -1.87 -1.58
C VAL A 34 5.43 -0.73 -2.42
N ARG A 35 6.70 -0.36 -2.24
CA ARG A 35 7.36 0.54 -3.19
C ARG A 35 7.91 -0.28 -4.35
N ASP A 36 7.72 0.17 -5.58
CA ASP A 36 8.18 -0.61 -6.76
C ASP A 36 9.71 -0.83 -6.74
N ASP A 37 10.46 0.21 -6.34
CA ASP A 37 11.93 0.20 -6.27
C ASP A 37 12.52 -0.48 -5.01
N ASP A 38 11.71 -0.67 -3.97
CA ASP A 38 12.19 -1.09 -2.65
C ASP A 38 11.20 -2.09 -2.09
N LYS A 39 11.65 -3.32 -1.78
CA LYS A 39 10.81 -4.34 -1.12
C LYS A 39 10.41 -3.97 0.31
N ASN A 40 10.36 -2.68 0.62
CA ASN A 40 9.91 -2.11 1.86
C ASN A 40 8.39 -2.22 1.94
N GLU A 41 7.92 -3.32 2.51
CA GLU A 41 6.52 -3.57 2.81
C GLU A 41 6.17 -2.94 4.15
N GLY A 42 5.54 -1.76 4.12
CA GLY A 42 4.86 -1.22 5.30
C GLY A 42 3.58 -2.00 5.54
N ARG A 43 3.38 -2.56 6.75
CA ARG A 43 2.18 -3.34 7.10
C ARG A 43 1.23 -2.52 7.97
N PHE A 44 -0.03 -2.42 7.53
CA PHE A 44 -1.08 -1.62 8.15
C PHE A 44 -2.33 -2.47 8.37
N ARG A 45 -3.07 -2.20 9.45
CA ARG A 45 -4.36 -2.86 9.74
C ARG A 45 -5.55 -2.20 9.05
N SER A 46 -5.33 -1.04 8.44
CA SER A 46 -6.38 -0.23 7.82
C SER A 46 -5.96 0.22 6.44
N ARG A 47 -6.90 0.15 5.47
CA ARG A 47 -6.72 0.72 4.13
C ARG A 47 -6.30 2.19 4.23
N ALA A 48 -7.04 2.98 5.02
CA ALA A 48 -6.79 4.41 5.16
C ALA A 48 -5.37 4.73 5.64
N ASP A 49 -4.83 3.98 6.61
CA ASP A 49 -3.45 4.17 7.07
C ASP A 49 -2.42 3.79 6.02
N ALA A 50 -2.66 2.71 5.26
CA ALA A 50 -1.79 2.33 4.15
C ALA A 50 -1.74 3.43 3.07
N TYR A 51 -2.89 3.99 2.70
CA TYR A 51 -2.96 5.10 1.75
C TYR A 51 -2.31 6.37 2.31
N ARG A 52 -2.56 6.69 3.57
CA ARG A 52 -1.97 7.86 4.23
C ARG A 52 -0.44 7.77 4.23
N GLU A 53 0.12 6.64 4.67
CA GLU A 53 1.56 6.41 4.63
C GLU A 53 2.10 6.47 3.19
N ALA A 54 1.42 5.85 2.23
CA ALA A 54 1.83 5.89 0.83
C ALA A 54 1.86 7.32 0.30
N HIS A 55 0.86 8.15 0.61
CA HIS A 55 0.82 9.57 0.25
C HIS A 55 1.91 10.38 0.96
N GLU A 56 2.13 10.14 2.26
CA GLU A 56 3.18 10.81 3.04
C GLU A 56 4.58 10.51 2.47
N LYS A 57 4.85 9.23 2.15
CA LYS A 57 6.12 8.82 1.52
C LYS A 57 6.24 9.22 0.05
N ALA A 58 5.12 9.35 -0.67
CA ALA A 58 5.08 9.82 -2.06
C ALA A 58 5.34 11.32 -2.18
N GLY A 59 5.07 12.08 -1.12
CA GLY A 59 5.33 13.51 -1.01
C GLY A 59 4.21 14.38 -1.60
N SER A 60 4.42 15.70 -1.56
CA SER A 60 3.45 16.68 -2.06
C SER A 60 3.23 16.55 -3.57
N GLY A 61 1.99 16.21 -3.96
CA GLY A 61 1.58 15.96 -5.34
C GLY A 61 1.24 14.49 -5.65
N ALA A 62 1.29 13.61 -4.65
CA ALA A 62 0.89 12.22 -4.83
C ALA A 62 -0.62 12.07 -5.08
N TYR A 63 -1.00 11.16 -5.98
CA TYR A 63 -2.40 10.87 -6.30
C TYR A 63 -2.67 9.36 -6.36
N GLU A 64 -3.91 8.99 -6.06
CA GLU A 64 -4.42 7.61 -6.15
C GLU A 64 -4.93 7.31 -7.58
N SER A 65 -4.59 6.12 -8.12
CA SER A 65 -5.13 5.59 -9.39
C SER A 65 -5.77 4.22 -9.22
#